data_AF-A0A2D9I6D3-F1
#
_entry.id   AF-A0A2D9I6D3-F1
#
_cell.length_a   1.000
_cell.length_b   1.000
_cell.length_c   1.000
_cell.angle_alpha   90.00
_cell.angle_beta   90.00
_cell.angle_gamma   90.00
#
_symmetry.space_group_name_H-M   'P 1'
#
loop_
_entity.id
_entity.type
_entity.pdbx_description
1 polymer ?
#
loop_
_entity_poly.entity_id
_entity_poly.type
_entity_poly.pdbx_seq_one_letter_code
_entity_poly.pdbx_strand_id
1 'polypeptide(L)' 'MITILKDVAEELYSMFMGDIWLSMAVLAVAAGTAVITELTPLDPLIGGAVLLVGCLLVVIGSVRRSALKAK' A
#
# COMPACT_ATOMS: atom_id res chain seq x y z
N MET A 1 -30.62 -17.45 -0.60
CA MET A 1 -30.30 -16.27 -1.43
C MET A 1 -29.71 -15.13 -0.60
N ILE A 2 -30.35 -14.73 0.52
CA ILE A 2 -29.80 -13.74 1.47
C ILE A 2 -28.46 -14.15 2.10
N THR A 3 -28.19 -15.46 2.22
CA THR A 3 -26.93 -16.00 2.75
C THR A 3 -25.74 -15.75 1.83
N ILE A 4 -25.88 -15.97 0.52
CA ILE A 4 -24.80 -15.78 -0.46
C ILE A 4 -24.42 -14.31 -0.63
N LEU A 5 -25.41 -13.41 -0.71
CA LEU A 5 -25.14 -11.97 -0.82
C LEU A 5 -24.38 -11.45 0.41
N LYS A 6 -24.69 -11.98 1.59
CA LYS A 6 -24.01 -11.62 2.83
C LYS A 6 -22.59 -12.18 2.89
N ASP A 7 -22.41 -13.43 2.46
CA ASP A 7 -21.11 -14.12 2.40
C ASP A 7 -20.14 -13.41 1.44
N VAL A 8 -20.61 -13.08 0.23
CA VAL A 8 -19.80 -12.33 -0.75
C VAL A 8 -19.49 -10.92 -0.26
N ALA A 9 -20.43 -10.24 0.41
CA ALA A 9 -20.18 -8.92 0.99
C ALA A 9 -19.10 -8.97 2.09
N GLU A 10 -19.09 -10.02 2.91
CA GLU A 10 -18.09 -10.23 3.97
C GLU A 10 -16.72 -10.58 3.39
N GLU A 11 -16.66 -11.43 2.36
CA GLU A 11 -15.44 -11.77 1.62
C GLU A 11 -14.85 -10.52 0.92
N LEU A 12 -15.70 -9.73 0.27
CA LEU A 12 -15.32 -8.48 -0.39
C LEU A 12 -14.79 -7.47 0.63
N TYR A 13 -15.45 -7.34 1.78
CA TYR A 13 -15.01 -6.48 2.87
C TYR A 13 -13.65 -6.91 3.44
N SER A 14 -13.41 -8.22 3.55
CA SER A 14 -12.12 -8.80 3.96
C SER A 14 -10.99 -8.48 2.97
N MET A 15 -11.25 -8.62 1.66
CA MET A 15 -10.29 -8.25 0.61
C MET A 15 -10.00 -6.74 0.63
N PHE A 16 -11.03 -5.90 0.72
CA PHE A 16 -10.87 -4.45 0.78
C PHE A 16 -10.10 -4.01 2.03
N MET A 17 -10.30 -4.65 3.19
CA MET A 17 -9.57 -4.30 4.40
C MET A 17 -8.07 -4.60 4.29
N GLY A 18 -7.71 -5.69 3.60
CA GLY A 18 -6.33 -5.97 3.20
C GLY A 18 -5.76 -4.87 2.30
N ASP A 19 -6.55 -4.44 1.32
CA ASP A 19 -6.18 -3.43 0.32
C ASP A 19 -6.08 -2.01 0.89
N ILE A 20 -6.86 -1.68 1.92
CA ILE A 20 -6.78 -0.38 2.64
C ILE A 20 -5.40 -0.21 3.28
N TRP A 21 -4.85 -1.26 3.90
CA TRP A 21 -3.55 -1.16 4.55
C TRP A 21 -2.42 -0.98 3.53
N LEU A 22 -2.55 -1.66 2.38
CA LEU A 22 -1.63 -1.51 1.26
C LEU A 22 -1.70 -0.10 0.65
N SER A 23 -2.92 0.38 0.44
CA SER A 23 -3.20 1.72 -0.08
C SER A 23 -2.65 2.80 0.85
N MET A 24 -2.82 2.66 2.18
CA MET A 24 -2.22 3.58 3.15
C MET A 24 -0.69 3.57 3.10
N ALA A 25 -0.07 2.40 2.93
CA ALA A 25 1.39 2.30 2.83
C ALA A 25 1.91 3.01 1.57
N VAL A 26 1.25 2.81 0.41
CA VAL A 26 1.59 3.52 -0.83
C VAL A 26 1.37 5.03 -0.68
N LEU A 27 0.25 5.43 -0.07
CA LEU A 27 -0.10 6.84 0.14
C LEU A 27 0.91 7.53 1.07
N ALA A 28 1.40 6.84 2.10
CA ALA A 28 2.45 7.34 2.97
C ALA A 28 3.79 7.53 2.23
N VAL A 29 4.17 6.59 1.36
CA VAL A 29 5.36 6.73 0.50
C VAL A 29 5.20 7.92 -0.43
N ALA A 30 4.06 8.02 -1.13
CA ALA A 30 3.78 9.10 -2.07
C ALA A 30 3.78 10.47 -1.37
N ALA A 31 3.11 10.59 -0.21
CA ALA A 31 3.10 11.82 0.58
C ALA A 31 4.50 12.19 1.07
N GLY A 32 5.28 11.22 1.56
CA GLY A 32 6.67 11.44 1.94
C GLY A 32 7.53 11.95 0.78
N THR A 33 7.34 11.37 -0.41
CA THR A 33 8.07 11.81 -1.61
C THR A 33 7.67 13.20 -2.05
N ALA A 34 6.38 13.53 -2.02
CA ALA A 34 5.88 14.87 -2.32
C ALA A 34 6.46 15.91 -1.35
N VAL A 35 6.52 15.59 -0.05
CA VAL A 35 7.15 16.47 0.95
C VAL A 35 8.64 16.68 0.65
N ILE A 36 9.36 15.63 0.27
CA ILE A 36 10.77 15.75 -0.10
C ILE A 36 10.92 16.62 -1.35
N THR A 37 10.13 16.40 -2.40
CA THR A 37 10.30 17.14 -3.65
C THR A 37 9.81 18.59 -3.58
N GLU A 38 8.75 18.86 -2.82
CA GLU A 38 8.08 20.18 -2.82
C GLU A 38 8.54 21.07 -1.67
N LEU A 39 8.91 20.52 -0.51
CA LEU A 39 9.32 21.30 0.66
C LEU A 39 10.85 21.38 0.83
N THR A 40 11.63 20.64 0.05
CA THR A 40 13.08 20.75 0.08
C THR A 40 13.68 21.06 -1.29
N PRO A 41 14.78 21.84 -1.36
CA PRO A 41 15.46 22.14 -2.61
C PRO A 41 16.32 20.97 -3.11
N LEU A 42 16.02 19.74 -2.67
CA LEU A 42 16.75 18.55 -3.08
C LEU A 42 16.47 18.24 -4.56
N ASP A 43 17.47 17.70 -5.25
CA ASP A 43 17.31 17.24 -6.62
C ASP A 43 16.09 16.32 -6.77
N PRO A 44 15.21 16.56 -7.76
CA PRO A 44 14.03 15.74 -8.03
C PRO A 44 14.35 14.24 -8.17
N LEU A 45 15.57 13.93 -8.57
CA LEU A 45 16.09 12.57 -8.69
C LEU A 45 16.08 11.81 -7.36
N ILE A 46 16.33 12.51 -6.24
CA ILE A 46 16.30 11.92 -4.90
C ILE A 46 14.86 11.57 -4.52
N GLY A 47 13.90 12.47 -4.79
CA GLY A 47 12.47 12.20 -4.58
C GLY A 47 11.99 10.99 -5.37
N GLY A 48 12.39 10.88 -6.64
CA GLY A 48 12.11 9.71 -7.48
C GLY A 48 12.74 8.42 -6.96
N ALA A 49 13.98 8.47 -6.47
CA ALA A 49 14.64 7.31 -5.87
C ALA A 49 13.93 6.83 -4.59
N VAL A 50 13.50 7.76 -3.73
CA VAL A 50 12.71 7.44 -2.53
C VAL A 50 11.37 6.80 -2.91
N LEU A 51 10.71 7.31 -3.96
CA LEU A 51 9.43 6.78 -4.42
C LEU A 51 9.58 5.35 -4.95
N LEU A 52 10.62 5.11 -5.76
CA LEU A 52 10.94 3.79 -6.30
C LEU A 52 11.23 2.78 -5.16
N VAL A 53 12.15 3.13 -4.26
CA VAL A 53 12.53 2.25 -3.14
C VAL A 53 11.35 2.04 -2.19
N GLY A 54 10.61 3.10 -1.86
CA GLY A 54 9.44 3.04 -1.01
C GLY A 54 8.35 2.12 -1.57
N CYS A 55 7.99 2.28 -2.84
CA CYS A 55 7.02 1.39 -3.51
C CYS A 55 7.50 -0.06 -3.53
N LEU A 56 8.78 -0.31 -3.82
CA LEU A 56 9.34 -1.65 -3.82
C LEU A 56 9.24 -2.32 -2.43
N LEU A 57 9.55 -1.58 -1.37
CA LEU A 57 9.43 -2.05 0.00
C LEU A 57 7.97 -2.36 0.38
N VAL A 58 7.01 -1.53 -0.06
CA VAL A 58 5.58 -1.79 0.15
C VAL A 58 5.14 -3.09 -0.51
N VAL A 59 5.57 -3.35 -1.76
CA VAL A 59 5.27 -4.60 -2.47
C VAL A 59 5.92 -5.81 -1.79
N ILE A 60 7.19 -5.73 -1.43
CA ILE A 60 7.88 -6.85 -0.75
C ILE A 60 7.23 -7.11 0.61
N GLY A 61 6.93 -6.05 1.36
CA GLY A 61 6.28 -6.14 2.66
C GLY A 61 4.88 -6.74 2.56
N SER A 62 4.11 -6.38 1.53
CA SER A 62 2.76 -6.92 1.32
C SER A 62 2.79 -8.40 0.95
N VAL A 63 3.65 -8.79 0.00
CA VAL A 63 3.82 -10.20 -0.38
C VAL A 63 4.29 -11.03 0.80
N ARG A 64 5.27 -10.52 1.58
CA ARG A 64 5.77 -11.24 2.77
C ARG A 64 4.70 -11.38 3.85
N ARG A 65 3.92 -10.33 4.11
CA ARG A 65 2.82 -10.35 5.09
C ARG A 65 1.75 -11.37 4.68
N SER A 66 1.38 -11.40 3.41
CA SER A 66 0.42 -12.37 2.87
C SER A 66 0.94 -13.80 2.94
N ALA A 67 2.22 -14.02 2.58
CA ALA A 67 2.87 -15.34 2.68
C ALA A 67 2.96 -15.85 4.13
N LEU A 68 3.20 -14.96 5.10
CA LEU A 68 3.26 -15.33 6.52
C LEU A 68 1.87 -15.59 7.14
N LYS A 69 0.82 -14.95 6.64
CA LYS A 69 -0.58 -15.19 7.06
C LYS A 69 -1.17 -16.47 6.49
N ALA A 70 -0.62 -17.00 5.40
CA ALA A 70 -1.09 -18.22 4.73
C ALA A 70 -0.56 -19.53 5.35
N LYS A 71 0.10 -19.45 6.51
CA LYS A 71 0.71 -20.58 7.22
C LYS A 71 -0.03 -20.82 8.55
#